data_AF-A0A1U7VB21-F1
#
_entry.id   AF-A0A1U7VB21-F1
#
_cell.length_a   1.000
_cell.length_b   1.000
_cell.length_c   1.000
_cell.angle_alpha   90.00
_cell.angle_beta   90.00
_cell.angle_gamma   90.00
#
_symmetry.space_group_name_H-M   'P 1'
#
loop_
_entity.id
_entity.type
_entity.pdbx_description
1 polymer ?
#
loop_
_entity_poly.entity_id
_entity_poly.type
_entity_poly.pdbx_seq_one_letter_code
_entity_poly.pdbx_strand_id
1 'polypeptide(L)'
;MVDDGSGACINHPQVLVQMRLEDKITPRCITLTGFNNAVERTSGEIILPVLARGVTLETTFHIMDQDTAYNAIIGRPWIHAMRATLSSLYQAINFPTSWGIFSIRDIPGIPKDIAMHKLNVDPFYPPVQQVRRKFNTAINEAVSVEVDKLLANGSIQESKYPQWIANVVMVKKKNGK
;
A
#
# COMPACT_ATOMS: atom_id res chain seq x y z
N MET A 1 1.02 3.16 -7.43
CA MET A 1 1.38 2.79 -6.05
C MET A 1 2.25 3.89 -5.45
N VAL A 2 2.12 4.20 -4.17
CA VAL A 2 3.09 5.05 -3.44
C VAL A 2 3.92 4.14 -2.55
N ASP A 3 5.24 4.19 -2.69
CA ASP A 3 6.15 3.22 -2.09
C ASP A 3 7.38 3.91 -1.49
N ASP A 4 7.47 3.89 -0.15
CA ASP A 4 8.62 4.42 0.59
C ASP A 4 9.89 3.56 0.43
N GLY A 5 9.72 2.30 0.04
CA GLY A 5 10.83 1.39 -0.27
C GLY A 5 11.53 1.76 -1.59
N SER A 6 10.80 2.39 -2.52
CA SER A 6 11.34 2.75 -3.82
C SER A 6 12.21 4.00 -3.77
N GLY A 7 13.46 3.88 -4.21
CA GLY A 7 14.39 5.02 -4.34
C GLY A 7 14.11 5.93 -5.52
N ALA A 8 13.21 5.54 -6.41
CA ALA A 8 12.91 6.25 -7.64
C ALA A 8 11.40 6.21 -7.96
N CYS A 9 10.91 7.17 -8.71
CA CYS A 9 9.57 7.08 -9.29
C CYS A 9 9.67 6.35 -10.63
N ILE A 10 8.77 5.39 -10.87
CA ILE A 10 8.79 4.52 -12.05
C ILE A 10 7.46 4.65 -12.78
N ASN A 11 7.50 4.65 -14.11
CA ASN A 11 6.31 4.70 -14.95
C ASN A 11 6.41 3.63 -16.05
N HIS A 12 5.31 2.90 -16.26
CA HIS A 12 5.21 1.93 -17.34
C HIS A 12 4.97 2.66 -18.68
N PRO A 13 5.68 2.30 -19.77
CA PRO A 13 5.58 3.01 -21.04
C PRO A 13 4.15 3.10 -21.60
N GLN A 14 3.32 2.07 -21.36
CA GLN A 14 1.91 2.08 -21.78
C GLN A 14 1.10 3.27 -21.23
N VAL A 15 1.44 3.78 -20.04
CA VAL A 15 0.75 4.95 -19.47
C VAL A 15 1.08 6.21 -20.28
N LEU A 16 2.32 6.33 -20.74
CA LEU A 16 2.77 7.47 -21.53
C LEU A 16 2.15 7.46 -22.94
N VAL A 17 1.95 6.27 -23.51
CA VAL A 17 1.19 6.07 -24.75
C VAL A 17 -0.25 6.57 -24.59
N GLN A 18 -0.93 6.15 -23.52
CA GLN A 18 -2.31 6.57 -23.23
C GLN A 18 -2.43 8.08 -23.02
N MET A 19 -1.42 8.70 -22.39
CA MET A 19 -1.35 10.14 -22.18
C MET A 19 -0.86 10.93 -23.40
N ARG A 20 -0.43 10.26 -24.47
CA ARG A 20 0.19 10.87 -25.67
C ARG A 20 1.43 11.72 -25.33
N LEU A 21 2.30 11.19 -24.46
CA LEU A 21 3.51 11.87 -23.97
C LEU A 21 4.81 11.16 -24.38
N GLU A 22 4.73 10.22 -25.32
CA GLU A 22 5.88 9.42 -25.79
C GLU A 22 7.01 10.29 -26.35
N ASP A 23 6.67 11.35 -27.08
CA ASP A 23 7.65 12.27 -27.69
C ASP A 23 8.39 13.15 -26.67
N LYS A 24 7.93 13.18 -25.41
CA LYS A 24 8.53 14.00 -24.34
C LYS A 24 9.51 13.23 -23.47
N ILE A 25 9.75 11.96 -23.79
CA ILE A 25 10.68 11.11 -23.08
C ILE A 25 12.10 11.59 -23.36
N THR A 26 12.84 11.94 -22.32
CA THR A 26 14.27 12.22 -22.44
C THR A 26 15.03 10.90 -22.43
N PRO A 27 15.84 10.59 -23.47
CA PRO A 27 16.66 9.39 -23.48
C PRO A 27 17.67 9.45 -22.34
N ARG A 28 17.44 8.65 -21.31
CA ARG A 28 18.33 8.53 -20.16
C ARG A 28 18.29 7.12 -19.62
N CYS A 29 19.44 6.48 -19.70
CA CYS A 29 19.62 5.16 -19.15
C CYS A 29 20.23 5.28 -17.75
N ILE A 30 19.45 4.93 -16.74
CA ILE A 30 19.96 4.62 -15.41
C ILE A 30 19.71 3.15 -15.11
N THR A 31 20.43 2.66 -14.11
CA THR A 31 20.28 1.28 -13.64
C THR A 31 19.60 1.30 -12.29
N LEU A 32 18.53 0.52 -12.16
CA LEU A 32 17.78 0.34 -10.92
C LEU A 32 17.95 -1.10 -10.45
N THR A 33 18.25 -1.28 -9.17
CA THR A 33 18.39 -2.60 -8.56
C THR A 33 17.15 -2.91 -7.73
N GLY A 34 16.44 -3.97 -8.08
CA GLY A 34 15.25 -4.45 -7.38
C GLY A 34 15.55 -5.35 -6.18
N PHE A 35 14.51 -5.71 -5.42
CA PHE A 35 14.63 -6.58 -4.22
C PHE A 35 15.12 -8.01 -4.53
N ASN A 36 14.92 -8.49 -5.75
CA ASN A 36 15.42 -9.78 -6.23
C ASN A 36 16.87 -9.70 -6.75
N ASN A 37 17.59 -8.61 -6.50
CA ASN A 37 18.88 -8.27 -7.10
C ASN A 37 18.85 -8.22 -8.65
N ALA A 38 17.66 -8.14 -9.27
CA ALA A 38 17.57 -7.86 -10.68
C ALA A 38 18.03 -6.42 -10.92
N VAL A 39 18.88 -6.26 -11.92
CA VAL A 39 19.50 -5.01 -12.31
C VAL A 39 18.85 -4.61 -13.63
N GLU A 40 17.94 -3.65 -13.56
CA GLU A 40 17.12 -3.24 -14.70
C GLU A 40 17.55 -1.88 -15.21
N ARG A 41 17.57 -1.74 -16.54
CA ARG A 41 17.90 -0.49 -17.21
C ARG A 41 16.64 0.24 -17.62
N THR A 42 16.59 1.53 -17.34
CA THR A 42 15.46 2.38 -17.73
C THR A 42 15.61 2.84 -19.16
N SER A 43 14.50 2.90 -19.91
CA SER A 43 14.50 3.35 -21.31
C SER A 43 14.64 4.87 -21.43
N GLY A 44 14.22 5.60 -20.41
CA GLY A 44 14.29 7.05 -20.37
C GLY A 44 13.80 7.63 -19.05
N GLU A 45 13.77 8.96 -19.00
CA GLU A 45 13.10 9.69 -17.93
C GLU A 45 12.13 10.71 -18.51
N ILE A 46 11.08 11.02 -17.74
CA ILE A 46 10.11 12.06 -18.06
C ILE A 46 9.77 12.82 -16.79
N ILE A 47 9.64 14.14 -16.90
CA ILE A 47 9.19 14.98 -15.80
C ILE A 47 7.68 15.17 -15.97
N LEU A 48 6.92 14.78 -14.95
CA LEU A 48 5.47 14.91 -14.94
C LEU A 48 4.99 15.66 -13.68
N PRO A 49 4.04 16.60 -13.81
CA PRO A 49 3.38 17.21 -12.68
C PRO A 49 2.50 16.18 -11.96
N VAL A 50 2.77 15.93 -10.69
CA VAL A 50 1.92 15.12 -9.81
C VAL A 50 1.10 16.05 -8.94
N LEU A 51 -0.20 16.11 -9.21
CA LEU A 51 -1.18 16.89 -8.45
C LEU A 51 -1.76 16.06 -7.31
N ALA A 52 -1.55 16.51 -6.07
CA ALA A 52 -2.19 15.98 -4.87
C ALA A 52 -2.87 17.11 -4.09
N ARG A 53 -4.21 17.15 -4.15
CA ARG A 53 -5.07 18.06 -3.37
C ARG A 53 -4.64 19.53 -3.45
N GLY A 54 -4.43 20.02 -4.68
CA GLY A 54 -4.08 21.41 -4.96
C GLY A 54 -2.58 21.73 -4.87
N VAL A 55 -1.76 20.77 -4.45
CA VAL A 55 -0.30 20.87 -4.53
C VAL A 55 0.17 20.10 -5.76
N THR A 56 0.84 20.78 -6.68
CA THR A 56 1.45 20.16 -7.86
C THR A 56 2.96 20.16 -7.71
N LEU A 57 3.59 19.00 -7.82
CA LEU A 57 5.05 18.89 -7.88
C LEU A 57 5.50 18.22 -9.16
N GLU A 58 6.44 18.86 -9.85
CA GLU A 58 7.18 18.26 -10.95
C GLU A 58 8.01 17.09 -10.42
N THR A 59 7.78 15.90 -10.98
CA THR A 59 8.38 14.65 -10.52
C THR A 59 9.03 13.93 -11.67
N THR A 60 10.30 13.57 -11.52
CA THR A 60 11.01 12.74 -12.49
C THR A 60 10.59 11.29 -12.34
N PHE A 61 10.04 10.72 -13.41
CA PHE A 61 9.72 9.31 -13.54
C PHE A 61 10.71 8.63 -14.48
N HIS A 62 11.20 7.47 -14.07
CA HIS A 62 11.99 6.60 -14.93
C HIS A 62 11.11 5.56 -15.60
N ILE A 63 11.36 5.34 -16.89
CA ILE A 63 10.51 4.50 -17.72
C ILE A 63 11.08 3.09 -17.72
N MET A 64 10.26 2.13 -17.30
CA MET A 64 10.63 0.73 -17.20
C MET A 64 9.62 -0.13 -17.96
N ASP A 65 10.11 -0.84 -18.96
CA ASP A 65 9.34 -1.72 -19.83
C ASP A 65 9.41 -3.16 -19.29
N GLN A 66 8.88 -3.35 -18.09
CA GLN A 66 8.77 -4.65 -17.44
C GLN A 66 7.31 -4.88 -17.06
N ASP A 67 6.87 -6.14 -17.08
CA ASP A 67 5.56 -6.58 -16.58
C ASP A 67 5.48 -6.36 -15.06
N THR A 68 5.27 -5.11 -14.68
CA THR A 68 5.11 -4.69 -13.29
C THR A 68 3.63 -4.76 -12.93
N ALA A 69 3.34 -5.14 -11.68
CA ALA A 69 1.96 -5.18 -11.17
C ALA A 69 1.29 -3.79 -11.09
N TYR A 70 2.03 -2.71 -11.35
CA TYR A 70 1.57 -1.34 -11.19
C TYR A 70 1.98 -0.47 -12.37
N ASN A 71 1.02 0.27 -12.91
CA ASN A 71 1.23 1.23 -14.00
C ASN A 71 2.26 2.33 -13.65
N ALA A 72 2.33 2.73 -12.38
CA ALA A 72 3.30 3.70 -11.90
C ALA A 72 3.60 3.52 -10.40
N ILE A 73 4.84 3.82 -10.01
CA ILE A 73 5.33 3.84 -8.63
C ILE A 73 5.80 5.26 -8.30
N ILE A 74 5.27 5.82 -7.23
CA ILE A 74 5.71 7.10 -6.65
C ILE A 74 6.62 6.76 -5.48
N GLY A 75 7.92 6.99 -5.66
CA GLY A 75 8.95 6.68 -4.68
C GLY A 75 9.28 7.82 -3.73
N ARG A 76 10.36 7.61 -2.98
CA ARG A 76 10.93 8.58 -2.02
C ARG A 76 11.18 9.99 -2.58
N PRO A 77 11.63 10.19 -3.84
CA PRO A 77 11.84 11.54 -4.36
C PRO A 77 10.62 12.44 -4.21
N TRP A 78 9.42 11.93 -4.54
CA TRP A 78 8.18 12.68 -4.39
C TRP A 78 7.72 12.75 -2.93
N ILE A 79 7.79 11.63 -2.19
CA ILE A 79 7.37 11.57 -0.78
C ILE A 79 8.12 12.60 0.06
N HIS A 80 9.44 12.67 -0.11
CA HIS A 80 10.28 13.63 0.61
C HIS A 80 10.01 15.06 0.16
N ALA A 81 9.84 15.31 -1.14
CA ALA A 81 9.53 16.65 -1.67
C ALA A 81 8.18 17.18 -1.16
N MET A 82 7.17 16.31 -1.06
CA MET A 82 5.87 16.63 -0.47
C MET A 82 5.89 16.72 1.05
N ARG A 83 7.00 16.37 1.71
CA ARG A 83 7.07 16.15 3.17
C ARG A 83 5.95 15.20 3.64
N ALA A 84 5.66 14.21 2.81
CA ALA A 84 4.59 13.27 3.04
C ALA A 84 5.00 12.21 4.07
N THR A 85 4.07 11.84 4.94
CA THR A 85 4.19 10.74 5.90
C THR A 85 3.21 9.65 5.51
N LEU A 86 3.74 8.51 5.09
CA LEU A 86 2.99 7.29 4.84
C LEU A 86 2.69 6.62 6.17
N SER A 87 1.41 6.53 6.52
CA SER A 87 0.95 5.80 7.70
C SER A 87 0.38 4.47 7.27
N SER A 88 1.16 3.40 7.40
CA SER A 88 0.69 2.03 7.15
C SER A 88 -0.46 1.65 8.09
N LEU A 89 -0.44 2.13 9.34
CA LEU A 89 -1.49 1.89 10.34
C LEU A 89 -2.86 2.39 9.87
N TYR A 90 -2.91 3.60 9.28
CA TYR A 90 -4.15 4.22 8.84
C TYR A 90 -4.36 4.16 7.33
N GLN A 91 -3.49 3.42 6.61
CA GLN A 91 -3.44 3.37 5.15
C GLN A 91 -3.53 4.77 4.53
N ALA A 92 -2.82 5.72 5.14
CA ALA A 92 -2.99 7.14 4.90
C ALA A 92 -1.71 7.76 4.36
N ILE A 93 -1.85 8.70 3.42
CA ILE A 93 -0.76 9.60 3.05
C ILE A 93 -1.05 10.97 3.63
N ASN A 94 -0.24 11.40 4.60
CA ASN A 94 -0.38 12.71 5.22
C ASN A 94 0.64 13.66 4.61
N PHE A 95 0.29 14.88 4.23
CA PHE A 95 1.25 15.89 3.79
C PHE A 95 0.75 17.30 4.11
N PRO A 96 1.65 18.27 4.36
CA PRO A 96 1.27 19.65 4.59
C PRO A 96 0.70 20.31 3.33
N THR A 97 -0.32 21.13 3.53
CA THR A 97 -0.93 22.03 2.54
C THR A 97 -1.07 23.43 3.15
N SER A 98 -1.42 24.44 2.34
CA SER A 98 -1.67 25.81 2.82
C SER A 98 -2.81 25.91 3.85
N TRP A 99 -3.69 24.89 3.92
CA TRP A 99 -4.81 24.83 4.86
C TRP A 99 -4.57 23.88 6.04
N GLY A 100 -3.37 23.32 6.19
CA GLY A 100 -3.01 22.36 7.24
C GLY A 100 -2.54 21.01 6.71
N ILE A 101 -2.49 19.98 7.57
CA ILE A 101 -2.10 18.62 7.18
C ILE A 101 -3.28 17.95 6.47
N PHE A 102 -3.10 17.61 5.20
CA PHE A 102 -4.06 16.83 4.45
C PHE A 102 -3.76 15.34 4.60
N SER A 103 -4.81 14.52 4.70
CA SER A 103 -4.69 13.07 4.78
C SER A 103 -5.45 12.43 3.62
N ILE A 104 -4.74 11.80 2.70
CA ILE A 104 -5.33 10.87 1.73
C ILE A 104 -5.57 9.56 2.50
N ARG A 105 -6.68 9.49 3.23
CA ARG A 105 -7.23 8.28 3.89
C ARG A 105 -8.37 7.69 3.09
N ASP A 106 -9.20 8.58 2.56
CA ASP A 106 -10.35 8.27 1.76
C ASP A 106 -10.15 8.93 0.42
N ILE A 107 -10.06 8.17 -0.66
CA ILE A 107 -10.30 8.72 -1.99
C ILE A 107 -11.82 8.78 -2.11
N PRO A 108 -12.49 9.94 -1.87
CA PRO A 108 -13.93 10.00 -1.91
C PRO A 108 -14.31 9.83 -3.38
N GLY A 109 -15.00 8.74 -3.71
CA GLY A 109 -15.40 8.42 -5.09
C GLY A 109 -14.66 7.23 -5.73
N ILE A 110 -13.63 6.65 -5.10
CA ILE A 110 -13.16 5.32 -5.49
C ILE A 110 -13.86 4.30 -4.60
N PRO A 111 -14.70 3.42 -5.17
CA PRO A 111 -15.43 2.45 -4.37
C PRO A 111 -14.42 1.48 -3.70
N LYS A 112 -14.72 1.12 -2.45
CA LYS A 112 -13.79 0.39 -1.57
C LYS A 112 -13.35 -0.94 -2.18
N ASP A 113 -14.16 -1.55 -3.02
CA ASP A 113 -13.86 -2.78 -3.76
C ASP A 113 -12.67 -2.67 -4.72
N ILE A 114 -12.31 -1.44 -5.16
CA ILE A 114 -11.12 -1.16 -5.96
C ILE A 114 -9.89 -0.90 -5.07
N ALA A 115 -10.08 -0.25 -3.92
CA ALA A 115 -9.01 0.10 -2.99
C ALA A 115 -8.64 -1.03 -2.01
N MET A 116 -9.52 -2.01 -1.83
CA MET A 116 -9.29 -3.18 -0.98
C MET A 116 -8.56 -4.29 -1.75
N HIS A 117 -7.49 -4.80 -1.17
CA HIS A 117 -6.87 -6.04 -1.64
C HIS A 117 -7.81 -7.23 -1.36
N LYS A 118 -8.17 -7.98 -2.41
CA LYS A 118 -8.86 -9.27 -2.29
C LYS A 118 -7.81 -10.38 -2.26
N LEU A 119 -7.93 -11.30 -1.31
CA LEU A 119 -7.16 -12.55 -1.34
C LEU A 119 -7.63 -13.38 -2.55
N ASN A 120 -6.69 -13.98 -3.29
CA ASN A 120 -6.98 -14.86 -4.42
C ASN A 120 -7.45 -16.23 -3.91
N VAL A 121 -8.69 -16.30 -3.42
CA VAL A 121 -9.33 -17.51 -2.92
C VAL A 121 -10.23 -18.09 -4.01
N ASP A 122 -10.17 -19.41 -4.23
CA ASP A 122 -11.09 -20.11 -5.12
C ASP A 122 -12.55 -19.90 -4.65
N PRO A 123 -13.43 -19.27 -5.46
CA PRO A 123 -14.82 -19.03 -5.10
C PRO A 123 -15.63 -20.31 -4.85
N PHE A 124 -15.19 -21.45 -5.38
CA PHE A 124 -15.84 -22.74 -5.21
C PHE A 124 -15.39 -23.48 -3.95
N TYR A 125 -14.37 -22.97 -3.25
CA TYR A 125 -13.93 -23.57 -2.00
C TYR A 125 -14.92 -23.26 -0.88
N PRO A 126 -15.48 -24.29 -0.20
CA PRO A 126 -16.48 -24.07 0.84
C PRO A 126 -15.86 -23.37 2.05
N PRO A 127 -16.59 -22.43 2.68
CA PRO A 127 -16.09 -21.71 3.84
C PRO A 127 -15.91 -22.64 5.04
N VAL A 128 -14.80 -22.47 5.77
CA VAL A 128 -14.47 -23.30 6.94
C VAL A 128 -14.73 -22.54 8.24
N GLN A 129 -15.61 -23.11 9.07
CA GLN A 129 -15.80 -22.68 10.46
C GLN A 129 -15.10 -23.64 11.39
N GLN A 130 -13.95 -23.24 11.93
CA GLN A 130 -13.25 -24.03 12.92
C GLN A 130 -14.02 -24.01 14.24
N VAL A 131 -14.17 -25.19 14.85
CA VAL A 131 -14.73 -25.32 16.20
C VAL A 131 -13.86 -24.53 17.17
N ARG A 132 -14.51 -23.65 17.94
CA ARG A 132 -13.85 -22.81 18.95
C ARG A 132 -13.11 -23.68 19.96
N ARG A 133 -11.81 -23.49 20.07
CA ARG A 133 -10.99 -24.13 21.12
C ARG A 133 -11.33 -23.56 22.49
N LYS A 134 -11.39 -24.45 23.49
CA LYS A 134 -11.47 -24.07 24.90
C LYS A 134 -10.06 -23.75 25.37
N PHE A 135 -9.85 -22.53 25.87
CA PHE A 135 -8.62 -22.13 26.54
C PHE A 135 -8.83 -22.07 28.05
N ASN A 136 -7.75 -22.12 28.82
CA ASN A 136 -7.79 -21.85 30.25
C ASN A 136 -8.07 -20.36 30.52
N THR A 137 -8.40 -20.02 31.77
CA THR A 137 -8.79 -18.66 32.15
C THR A 137 -7.71 -17.62 31.84
N ALA A 138 -6.45 -17.92 32.16
CA ALA A 138 -5.32 -17.01 31.93
C ALA A 138 -5.12 -16.68 30.43
N ILE A 139 -5.29 -17.67 29.55
CA ILE A 139 -5.20 -17.43 28.10
C ILE A 139 -6.40 -16.64 27.59
N ASN A 140 -7.62 -16.93 28.06
CA ASN A 140 -8.81 -16.17 27.64
C ASN A 140 -8.72 -14.69 28.05
N GLU A 141 -8.19 -14.40 29.26
CA GLU A 141 -7.94 -13.03 29.72
C GLU A 141 -6.93 -12.33 28.81
N ALA A 142 -5.80 -12.96 28.51
CA ALA A 142 -4.79 -12.40 27.62
C ALA A 142 -5.33 -12.13 26.21
N VAL A 143 -6.17 -13.04 25.69
CA VAL A 143 -6.84 -12.86 24.39
C VAL A 143 -7.81 -11.68 24.44
N SER A 144 -8.63 -11.55 25.49
CA SER A 144 -9.58 -10.44 25.64
C SER A 144 -8.86 -9.09 25.65
N VAL A 145 -7.77 -8.97 26.42
CA VAL A 145 -7.00 -7.73 26.51
C VAL A 145 -6.44 -7.30 25.15
N GLU A 146 -5.90 -8.23 24.36
CA GLU A 146 -5.38 -7.90 23.03
C GLU A 146 -6.53 -7.60 22.05
N VAL A 147 -7.65 -8.31 22.13
CA VAL A 147 -8.85 -8.03 21.32
C VAL A 147 -9.38 -6.62 21.60
N ASP A 148 -9.52 -6.23 22.86
CA ASP A 148 -9.99 -4.88 23.24
C ASP A 148 -9.06 -3.80 22.74
N LYS A 149 -7.74 -4.04 22.80
CA LYS A 149 -6.73 -3.13 22.25
C LYS A 149 -6.84 -2.99 20.73
N LEU A 150 -7.08 -4.08 20.02
CA LEU A 150 -7.26 -4.09 18.56
C LEU A 150 -8.61 -3.49 18.13
N LEU A 151 -9.65 -3.60 18.97
CA LEU A 151 -10.92 -2.91 18.76
C LEU A 151 -10.75 -1.40 18.98
N ALA A 152 -10.09 -1.00 20.08
CA ALA A 152 -9.89 0.39 20.44
C ALA A 152 -9.07 1.18 19.41
N ASN A 153 -8.09 0.53 18.76
CA ASN A 153 -7.30 1.16 17.71
C ASN A 153 -7.89 0.99 16.29
N GLY A 154 -9.03 0.31 16.15
CA GLY A 154 -9.72 0.09 14.88
C GLY A 154 -9.06 -0.92 13.93
N SER A 155 -8.11 -1.75 14.41
CA SER A 155 -7.46 -2.78 13.58
C SER A 155 -8.40 -3.95 13.27
N ILE A 156 -9.38 -4.21 14.15
CA ILE A 156 -10.41 -5.23 13.94
C ILE A 156 -11.80 -4.63 14.18
N GLN A 157 -12.81 -5.27 13.61
CA GLN A 157 -14.22 -4.93 13.79
C GLN A 157 -15.06 -6.20 13.90
N GLU A 158 -16.21 -6.10 14.54
CA GLU A 158 -17.13 -7.22 14.68
C GLU A 158 -17.75 -7.59 13.32
N SER A 159 -17.71 -8.88 12.97
CA SER A 159 -18.37 -9.42 11.78
C SER A 159 -19.69 -10.08 12.16
N LYS A 160 -20.79 -9.63 11.56
CA LYS A 160 -22.11 -10.25 11.73
C LYS A 160 -22.24 -11.37 10.70
N TYR A 161 -22.38 -12.60 11.19
CA TYR A 161 -22.55 -13.83 10.39
C TYR A 161 -21.30 -14.27 9.58
N PRO A 162 -20.17 -14.58 10.26
CA PRO A 162 -18.97 -15.03 9.57
C PRO A 162 -19.17 -16.42 8.95
N GLN A 163 -18.90 -16.53 7.64
CA GLN A 163 -18.82 -17.84 6.98
C GLN A 163 -17.50 -18.54 7.29
N TRP A 164 -16.42 -17.79 7.51
CA TRP A 164 -15.10 -18.29 7.88
C TRP A 164 -14.78 -17.97 9.35
N ILE A 165 -14.40 -18.98 10.12
CA ILE A 165 -13.98 -18.82 11.52
C ILE A 165 -12.66 -19.57 11.71
N ALA A 166 -11.63 -18.87 12.16
CA ALA A 166 -10.34 -19.46 12.52
C ALA A 166 -10.14 -19.40 14.04
N ASN A 167 -9.47 -20.40 14.59
CA ASN A 167 -9.09 -20.41 16.00
C ASN A 167 -7.96 -19.42 16.28
N VAL A 168 -8.02 -18.79 17.46
CA VAL A 168 -6.94 -17.96 17.99
C VAL A 168 -5.74 -18.86 18.31
N VAL A 169 -4.54 -18.44 17.90
CA VAL A 169 -3.28 -19.14 18.19
C VAL A 169 -2.37 -18.21 18.99
N MET A 170 -1.96 -18.67 20.16
CA MET A 170 -1.01 -17.92 21.00
C MET A 170 0.40 -18.10 20.46
N VAL A 171 1.10 -16.98 20.22
CA VAL A 171 2.49 -16.97 19.77
C VAL A 171 3.31 -16.15 20.78
N LYS A 172 4.40 -16.73 21.28
CA LYS A 172 5.31 -16.04 22.20
C LYS A 172 6.14 -15.01 21.43
N LYS A 173 6.12 -13.75 21.85
CA LYS A 173 6.95 -12.72 21.20
C LYS A 173 8.40 -12.85 21.70
N LYS A 174 9.36 -12.42 20.87
CA LYS A 174 10.81 -12.44 21.20
C LYS A 174 11.15 -11.64 22.47
N ASN A 175 10.26 -10.74 22.90
CA ASN A 175 10.48 -9.80 23.98
C ASN A 175 10.19 -10.40 25.38
N GLY A 176 9.94 -11.71 25.46
CA GLY A 176 9.63 -12.38 26.74
C GLY A 176 8.26 -12.06 27.33
N LYS A 177 7.46 -11.25 26.63
CA LYS A 177 6.04 -10.99 26.90
C LYS A 177 5.17 -11.70 25.86
#